data_AF-A0A357Y3M1-F1
#
_entry.id   AF-A0A357Y3M1-F1
#
_cell.length_a   1.000
_cell.length_b   1.000
_cell.length_c   1.000
_cell.angle_alpha   90.00
_cell.angle_beta   90.00
_cell.angle_gamma   90.00
#
_symmetry.space_group_name_H-M   'P 1'
#
loop_
_entity.id
_entity.type
_entity.pdbx_description
1 polymer ?
#
loop_
_entity_poly.entity_id
_entity_poly.type
_entity_poly.pdbx_seq_one_letter_code
_entity_poly.pdbx_strand_id
1 'polypeptide(L)'
;MTERQIEAKRQEEMQVVGEMIRLFCRKRHMAVGSADGLCPACHAVYAYAMERLRRCPRMAEKTFCSECPIHCYRPAEREQIRQIMRYAGPRMLWHHPWMTLRHMYFSWQSMRRAKKKAAVAAEK
;
A
#
# COMPACT_ATOMS: atom_id res chain seq x y z
N MET A 1 -10.13 -17.89 5.66
CA MET A 1 -10.35 -16.87 6.71
C MET A 1 -11.85 -16.79 6.95
N THR A 2 -12.29 -16.65 8.20
CA THR A 2 -13.69 -16.40 8.55
C THR A 2 -14.09 -14.96 8.22
N GLU A 3 -15.38 -14.65 8.12
CA GLU A 3 -15.88 -13.29 7.83
C GLU A 3 -15.36 -12.24 8.82
N ARG A 4 -15.32 -12.58 10.13
CA ARG A 4 -14.71 -11.73 11.17
C ARG A 4 -13.24 -11.46 10.92
N GLN A 5 -12.48 -12.47 10.50
CA GLN A 5 -11.05 -12.31 10.19
C GLN A 5 -10.84 -11.45 8.95
N ILE A 6 -11.71 -11.57 7.95
CA ILE A 6 -11.67 -10.77 6.73
C ILE A 6 -11.91 -9.30 7.04
N GLU A 7 -12.89 -8.99 7.87
CA GLU A 7 -13.18 -7.61 8.26
C GLU A 7 -12.08 -7.03 9.15
N ALA A 8 -11.54 -7.81 10.10
CA ALA A 8 -10.39 -7.39 10.89
C ALA A 8 -9.17 -7.03 10.01
N LYS A 9 -8.84 -7.89 9.03
CA LYS A 9 -7.78 -7.62 8.05
C LYS A 9 -8.07 -6.37 7.21
N ARG A 10 -9.33 -6.13 6.85
CA ARG A 10 -9.74 -4.93 6.11
C ARG A 10 -9.45 -3.67 6.92
N GLN A 11 -9.83 -3.66 8.20
CA GLN A 11 -9.59 -2.54 9.10
C GLN A 11 -8.09 -2.31 9.32
N GLU A 12 -7.31 -3.37 9.51
CA GLU A 12 -5.85 -3.29 9.65
C GLU A 12 -5.20 -2.70 8.38
N GLU A 13 -5.55 -3.17 7.19
CA GLU A 13 -5.03 -2.60 5.94
C GLU A 13 -5.42 -1.13 5.76
N MET A 14 -6.64 -0.74 6.15
CA MET A 14 -7.10 0.64 6.12
C MET A 14 -6.30 1.54 7.07
N GLN A 15 -6.04 1.08 8.30
CA GLN A 15 -5.23 1.81 9.28
C GLN A 15 -3.81 2.02 8.76
N VAL A 16 -3.17 0.94 8.31
CA VAL A 16 -1.79 0.99 7.82
C VAL A 16 -1.64 1.89 6.60
N VAL A 17 -2.51 1.75 5.59
CA VAL A 17 -2.46 2.64 4.42
C VAL A 17 -2.69 4.09 4.83
N GLY A 18 -3.59 4.34 5.79
CA GLY A 18 -3.81 5.67 6.35
C GLY A 18 -2.56 6.27 7.01
N GLU A 19 -1.87 5.51 7.86
CA GLU A 19 -0.62 5.93 8.50
C GLU A 19 0.48 6.22 7.49
N MET A 20 0.62 5.37 6.47
CA MET A 20 1.60 5.56 5.40
C MET A 20 1.37 6.88 4.66
N ILE A 21 0.11 7.23 4.37
CA ILE A 21 -0.26 8.48 3.70
C ILE A 21 0.04 9.69 4.61
N ARG A 22 -0.30 9.61 5.90
CA ARG A 22 0.00 10.67 6.89
C ARG A 22 1.50 10.90 7.02
N LEU A 23 2.29 9.83 7.13
CA LEU A 23 3.75 9.91 7.21
C LEU A 23 4.35 10.57 5.97
N PHE A 24 3.87 10.19 4.78
CA PHE A 24 4.29 10.79 3.52
C PHE A 24 3.94 12.28 3.46
N CYS A 25 2.70 12.64 3.82
CA CYS A 25 2.21 14.01 3.80
C CYS A 25 3.03 14.92 4.74
N ARG A 26 3.28 14.47 5.98
CA ARG A 26 4.04 15.23 6.98
C ARG A 26 5.45 15.57 6.49
N LYS A 27 6.16 14.64 5.85
CA LYS A 27 7.50 14.92 5.34
C LYS A 27 7.49 15.73 4.06
N ARG A 28 6.64 15.36 3.09
CA ARG A 28 6.70 15.92 1.72
C ARG A 28 6.13 17.34 1.66
N HIS A 29 5.06 17.59 2.41
CA HIS A 29 4.27 18.83 2.29
C HIS A 29 4.26 19.66 3.58
N MET A 30 5.07 19.30 4.59
CA MET A 30 5.19 20.01 5.87
C MET A 30 3.83 20.37 6.48
N ALA A 31 2.91 19.39 6.52
CA ALA A 31 1.59 19.42 7.15
C ALA A 31 1.04 20.83 7.49
N VAL A 32 0.49 21.54 6.50
CA VAL A 32 -0.22 22.79 6.72
C VAL A 32 -1.72 22.53 6.76
N GLY A 33 -2.31 22.67 7.96
CA GLY A 33 -3.64 23.27 8.16
C GLY A 33 -4.89 22.51 7.74
N SER A 34 -5.10 21.27 8.19
CA SER A 34 -6.40 20.60 8.08
C SER A 34 -6.72 19.77 9.33
N ALA A 35 -8.01 19.64 9.67
CA ALA A 35 -8.50 18.96 10.87
C ALA A 35 -7.97 17.50 11.00
N ASP A 36 -7.67 16.85 9.88
CA ASP A 36 -7.18 15.46 9.82
C ASP A 36 -5.65 15.34 9.67
N GLY A 37 -4.92 16.46 9.63
CA GLY A 37 -3.46 16.49 9.48
C GLY A 37 -2.94 16.04 8.11
N LEU A 38 -3.75 16.18 7.05
CA LEU A 38 -3.42 15.81 5.66
C LEU A 38 -3.69 17.00 4.72
N CYS A 39 -2.76 17.32 3.81
CA CYS A 39 -3.05 18.31 2.77
C CYS A 39 -4.18 17.83 1.83
N PRO A 40 -4.89 18.73 1.13
CA PRO A 40 -6.02 18.35 0.27
C PRO A 40 -5.71 17.24 -0.75
N ALA A 41 -4.50 17.28 -1.33
CA ALA A 41 -4.05 16.26 -2.26
C ALA A 41 -3.89 14.88 -1.59
N CYS A 42 -3.28 14.82 -0.41
CA CYS A 42 -3.13 13.57 0.34
C CYS A 42 -4.45 13.06 0.90
N HIS A 43 -5.37 13.97 1.26
CA HIS A 43 -6.73 13.60 1.68
C HIS A 43 -7.51 12.94 0.54
N ALA A 44 -7.42 13.44 -0.69
CA ALA A 44 -8.06 12.81 -1.85
C ALA A 44 -7.56 11.37 -2.08
N VAL A 45 -6.24 11.15 -1.97
CA VAL A 45 -5.64 9.80 -2.08
C VAL A 45 -6.10 8.90 -0.94
N TYR A 46 -6.15 9.44 0.29
CA TYR A 46 -6.64 8.71 1.46
C TYR A 46 -8.09 8.26 1.29
N ALA A 47 -9.00 9.18 0.97
CA ALA A 47 -10.41 8.89 0.76
C ALA A 47 -10.61 7.84 -0.35
N TYR A 48 -9.88 7.98 -1.47
CA TYR A 48 -9.91 7.01 -2.56
C TYR A 48 -9.44 5.61 -2.12
N ALA A 49 -8.32 5.54 -1.40
CA ALA A 49 -7.76 4.27 -0.92
C ALA A 49 -8.70 3.58 0.08
N MET A 50 -9.30 4.34 1.01
CA MET A 50 -10.26 3.82 1.99
C MET A 50 -11.49 3.24 1.30
N GLU A 51 -12.04 3.94 0.30
CA GLU A 51 -13.20 3.47 -0.44
C GLU A 51 -12.93 2.13 -1.16
N ARG A 52 -11.75 2.01 -1.78
CA ARG A 52 -11.35 0.78 -2.46
C ARG A 52 -11.09 -0.37 -1.50
N LEU A 53 -10.51 -0.10 -0.33
CA LEU A 53 -10.29 -1.13 0.70
C LEU A 53 -11.62 -1.59 1.30
N ARG A 54 -12.58 -0.69 1.54
CA ARG A 54 -13.94 -1.03 2.02
C ARG A 54 -14.66 -2.01 1.11
N ARG A 55 -14.54 -1.83 -0.21
CA ARG A 55 -15.24 -2.66 -1.21
C ARG A 55 -14.38 -3.77 -1.81
N CYS A 56 -13.19 -4.06 -1.25
CA CYS A 56 -12.31 -5.07 -1.82
C CYS A 56 -12.97 -6.48 -1.74
N PRO A 57 -13.21 -7.15 -2.88
CA PRO A 57 -13.85 -8.47 -2.90
C PRO A 57 -12.87 -9.60 -2.57
N ARG A 58 -11.56 -9.36 -2.69
CA ARG A 58 -10.51 -10.38 -2.59
C ARG A 58 -9.67 -10.28 -1.31
N MET A 59 -10.23 -9.68 -0.27
CA MET A 59 -9.49 -9.46 0.98
C MET A 59 -9.06 -10.78 1.65
N ALA A 60 -9.84 -11.85 1.48
CA ALA A 60 -9.54 -13.19 2.00
C ALA A 60 -8.39 -13.90 1.27
N GLU A 61 -8.22 -13.61 -0.01
CA GLU A 61 -7.26 -14.32 -0.88
C GLU A 61 -5.93 -13.57 -1.00
N LYS A 62 -5.97 -12.24 -1.02
CA LYS A 62 -4.77 -11.43 -1.24
C LYS A 62 -4.00 -11.23 0.07
N THR A 63 -2.68 -11.42 -0.01
CA THR A 63 -1.74 -11.04 1.04
C THR A 63 -1.57 -9.52 1.09
N PHE A 64 -1.32 -8.89 -0.07
CA PHE A 64 -1.11 -7.45 -0.23
C PHE A 64 -1.75 -6.90 -1.52
N CYS A 65 -2.01 -5.59 -1.56
CA CYS A 65 -2.54 -4.93 -2.75
C CYS A 65 -1.57 -4.97 -3.95
N SER A 66 -0.26 -5.06 -3.70
CA SER A 66 0.79 -5.15 -4.72
C SER A 66 0.78 -6.47 -5.50
N GLU A 67 0.29 -7.54 -4.88
CA GLU A 67 0.17 -8.89 -5.45
C GLU A 67 -1.23 -9.19 -5.99
N CYS A 68 -2.17 -8.25 -5.84
CA CYS A 68 -3.50 -8.42 -6.38
C CYS A 68 -3.44 -8.44 -7.91
N PRO A 69 -3.98 -9.48 -8.59
CA PRO A 69 -3.94 -9.55 -10.05
C PRO A 69 -4.95 -8.60 -10.71
N ILE A 70 -5.88 -8.00 -9.95
CA ILE A 70 -6.84 -7.02 -10.46
C ILE A 70 -6.30 -5.61 -10.26
N HIS A 71 -6.35 -4.81 -11.32
CA HIS A 71 -6.03 -3.39 -11.27
C HIS A 71 -7.23 -2.58 -10.77
N CYS A 72 -7.33 -2.43 -9.44
CA CYS A 72 -8.43 -1.68 -8.79
C CYS A 72 -8.16 -0.17 -8.68
N TYR A 73 -6.89 0.25 -8.77
CA TYR A 73 -6.49 1.66 -8.72
C TYR A 73 -6.37 2.22 -10.13
N ARG A 74 -6.88 3.44 -10.30
CA ARG A 74 -6.64 4.24 -11.50
C ARG A 74 -5.13 4.53 -11.63
N PRO A 75 -4.60 4.70 -12.85
CA PRO A 75 -3.16 4.80 -13.08
C PRO A 75 -2.48 5.93 -12.29
N ALA A 76 -3.12 7.10 -12.18
CA ALA A 76 -2.57 8.26 -11.48
C ALA A 76 -2.47 8.02 -9.95
N GLU A 77 -3.54 7.54 -9.34
CA GLU A 77 -3.63 7.22 -7.92
C GLU A 77 -2.72 6.04 -7.55
N ARG A 78 -2.54 5.09 -8.49
CA ARG A 78 -1.60 3.96 -8.33
C ARG A 78 -0.16 4.45 -8.24
N GLU A 79 0.24 5.41 -9.07
CA GLU A 79 1.59 5.99 -9.01
C GLU A 79 1.80 6.74 -7.70
N GLN A 80 0.81 7.50 -7.25
CA GLN A 80 0.87 8.18 -5.95
C GLN A 80 1.02 7.19 -4.79
N ILE A 81 0.20 6.13 -4.75
CA ILE A 81 0.32 5.08 -3.74
C ILE A 81 1.69 4.40 -3.82
N ARG A 82 2.24 4.14 -5.01
CA ARG A 82 3.58 3.57 -5.17
C ARG A 82 4.66 4.46 -4.56
N GLN A 83 4.58 5.77 -4.74
CA GLN A 83 5.50 6.73 -4.12
C GLN A 83 5.36 6.74 -2.60
N ILE A 84 4.12 6.69 -2.10
CA ILE A 84 3.82 6.60 -0.67
C ILE A 84 4.39 5.30 -0.10
N MET A 85 4.17 4.16 -0.75
CA MET A 85 4.73 2.86 -0.34
C MET A 85 6.26 2.86 -0.34
N ARG A 86 6.90 3.45 -1.34
CA ARG A 86 8.37 3.54 -1.44
C ARG A 86 8.97 4.42 -0.33
N TYR A 87 8.26 5.47 0.07
CA TYR A 87 8.71 6.37 1.12
C TYR A 87 8.38 5.85 2.52
N ALA A 88 7.10 5.52 2.75
CA ALA A 88 6.59 5.12 4.05
C ALA A 88 6.89 3.65 4.36
N GLY A 89 7.01 2.77 3.36
CA GLY A 89 7.25 1.34 3.58
C GLY A 89 8.43 1.03 4.51
N PRO A 90 9.66 1.47 4.22
CA PRO A 90 10.81 1.25 5.11
C PRO A 90 10.66 1.92 6.47
N ARG A 91 9.87 3.00 6.55
CA ARG A 91 9.65 3.79 7.77
C ARG A 91 8.53 3.24 8.65
N MET A 92 7.62 2.44 8.08
CA MET A 92 6.61 1.68 8.82
C MET A 92 7.22 0.54 9.64
N LEU A 93 8.49 0.19 9.40
CA LEU A 93 9.22 -0.80 10.21
C LEU A 93 9.23 -0.42 11.70
N TRP A 94 9.20 0.88 12.03
CA TRP A 94 9.19 1.36 13.40
C TRP A 94 7.83 1.22 14.11
N HIS A 95 6.73 1.09 13.36
CA HIS A 95 5.37 0.99 13.90
C HIS A 95 4.81 -0.43 13.79
N HIS A 96 4.95 -1.03 12.60
CA HIS A 96 4.49 -2.38 12.28
C HIS A 96 5.65 -3.20 11.68
N PRO A 97 6.63 -3.63 12.50
CA PRO A 97 7.84 -4.27 12.01
C PRO A 97 7.57 -5.57 11.25
N TRP A 98 6.65 -6.41 11.74
CA TRP A 98 6.39 -7.74 11.15
C TRP A 98 5.65 -7.62 9.81
N MET A 99 4.67 -6.73 9.73
CA MET A 99 3.95 -6.47 8.48
C MET A 99 4.88 -5.89 7.41
N THR A 100 5.74 -4.94 7.79
CA THR A 100 6.68 -4.30 6.88
C THR A 100 7.71 -5.30 6.34
N LEU A 101 8.30 -6.13 7.21
CA LEU A 101 9.24 -7.17 6.82
C LEU A 101 8.59 -8.19 5.88
N ARG A 102 7.35 -8.61 6.17
CA ARG A 102 6.58 -9.50 5.29
C ARG A 102 6.34 -8.85 3.93
N HIS A 103 5.84 -7.61 3.89
CA HIS A 103 5.60 -6.89 2.64
C HIS A 103 6.90 -6.67 1.85
N MET A 104 8.01 -6.33 2.52
CA MET A 104 9.33 -6.19 1.89
C MET A 104 9.82 -7.52 1.31
N TYR A 105 9.68 -8.62 2.05
CA TYR A 105 10.10 -9.94 1.59
C TYR A 105 9.35 -10.37 0.32
N PHE A 106 8.02 -10.28 0.32
CA PHE A 106 7.23 -10.68 -0.85
C PHE A 106 7.42 -9.71 -2.04
N SER A 107 7.50 -8.40 -1.79
CA SER A 107 7.80 -7.40 -2.82
C SER A 107 9.20 -7.61 -3.42
N TRP A 108 10.19 -7.97 -2.60
CA TRP A 108 11.54 -8.28 -3.08
C TRP A 108 11.59 -9.60 -3.86
N GLN A 109 10.83 -10.60 -3.44
CA GLN A 109 10.70 -11.86 -4.17
C GLN A 109 10.05 -11.63 -5.55
N SER A 110 9.03 -10.78 -5.65
CA SER A 110 8.40 -10.45 -6.94
C SER A 110 9.36 -9.69 -7.87
N MET A 111 10.12 -8.72 -7.35
CA MET A 111 11.18 -8.04 -8.11
C MET A 111 12.29 -8.98 -8.56
N ARG A 112 12.73 -9.91 -7.69
CA ARG A 112 13.73 -10.94 -8.05
C ARG A 112 13.22 -11.87 -9.14
N ARG A 113 11.96 -12.33 -9.05
CA ARG A 113 11.32 -13.17 -10.09
C ARG A 113 11.20 -12.40 -11.41
N ALA A 114 10.85 -11.12 -11.38
CA ALA A 114 10.80 -10.26 -12.56
C ALA A 114 12.19 -10.08 -13.21
N LYS A 115 13.24 -9.80 -12.42
CA LYS A 115 14.62 -9.72 -12.91
C LYS A 115 15.10 -11.04 -13.52
N LYS A 116 14.78 -12.17 -12.90
CA LYS A 116 15.15 -13.50 -13.41
C LYS A 116 14.46 -13.81 -14.75
N LYS A 117 13.17 -13.47 -14.89
CA LYS A 117 12.44 -13.57 -16.16
C LYS A 117 13.01 -12.66 -17.25
N ALA A 118 13.36 -11.42 -16.90
CA ALA A 118 13.99 -10.48 -17.83
C ALA A 118 15.37 -10.96 -18.31
N ALA A 119 16.17 -11.55 -17.42
CA ALA A 119 17.47 -12.14 -17.78
C ALA A 119 17.30 -13.33 -18.75
N VAL A 120 16.38 -14.26 -18.45
CA VAL A 120 16.10 -15.42 -19.34
C VAL A 120 15.52 -14.98 -20.69
N ALA A 121 14.75 -13.90 -20.73
CA ALA A 121 14.21 -13.36 -21.99
C ALA A 121 15.24 -12.59 -22.83
N ALA A 122 16.32 -12.10 -22.22
CA ALA A 122 17.42 -11.44 -22.92
C ALA A 122 18.47 -12.41 -23.47
N GLU A 123 18.44 -13.67 -23.02
CA GLU A 123 19.33 -14.75 -23.46
C GLU A 123 18.71 -15.62 -24.58
N LYS A 124 17.43 -15.38 -24.92
CA LYS A 124 16.73 -15.96 -26.07
C LYS A 124 16.66 -14.96 -27.22
#